data_AF-A0A244EH71-F1
#
_entry.id   AF-A0A244EH71-F1
#
_cell.length_a   1.000
_cell.length_b   1.000
_cell.length_c   1.000
_cell.angle_alpha   90.00
_cell.angle_beta   90.00
_cell.angle_gamma   90.00
#
_symmetry.space_group_name_H-M   'P 1'
#
loop_
_entity.id
_entity.type
_entity.pdbx_description
1 polymer ?
#
loop_
_entity_poly.entity_id
_entity_poly.type
_entity_poly.pdbx_seq_one_letter_code
_entity_poly.pdbx_strand_id
1 'polypeptide(L)' 'MSTKPNTEPFPFPTSDKHDAPVEHQKPVTEEPTEQALDNGVEESFPASDPVSVTVDKVVTPKKDKE' A
#
# COMPACT_ATOMS: atom_id res chain seq x y z
N MET A 1 36.26 10.43 -15.70
CA MET A 1 35.76 9.25 -16.44
C MET A 1 34.24 9.26 -16.32
N SER A 2 33.52 9.67 -17.37
CA SER A 2 32.05 9.71 -17.34
C SER A 2 31.48 8.32 -17.64
N THR A 3 30.97 7.64 -16.62
CA THR A 3 30.22 6.39 -16.76
C THR A 3 28.81 6.71 -17.23
N LYS A 4 28.48 6.36 -18.48
CA LYS A 4 27.11 6.45 -18.99
C LYS A 4 26.23 5.46 -18.22
N PRO A 5 24.99 5.81 -17.83
CA PRO A 5 24.09 4.85 -17.20
C PRO A 5 23.73 3.76 -18.22
N ASN A 6 24.03 2.50 -17.89
CA ASN A 6 23.56 1.36 -18.67
C ASN A 6 22.03 1.37 -18.63
N THR A 7 21.40 1.61 -19.79
CA THR A 7 19.94 1.71 -19.96
C THR A 7 19.34 0.35 -20.35
N GLU A 8 20.05 -0.75 -20.08
CA GLU A 8 19.48 -2.08 -20.24
C GLU A 8 18.47 -2.35 -19.12
N PRO A 9 17.22 -2.67 -19.46
CA PRO A 9 16.22 -3.06 -18.46
C PRO A 9 16.67 -4.34 -17.74
N PHE A 10 16.42 -4.42 -16.44
CA PHE A 10 16.70 -5.62 -15.68
C PHE A 10 15.96 -6.83 -16.28
N PRO A 11 16.63 -7.99 -16.48
CA PRO A 11 16.07 -9.13 -17.18
C PRO A 11 15.12 -9.90 -16.26
N PHE A 12 13.93 -9.35 -16.04
CA PHE A 12 12.83 -10.10 -15.46
C PHE A 12 12.32 -11.10 -16.51
N PRO A 13 11.93 -12.33 -16.11
CA PRO A 13 11.40 -13.35 -17.03
C PRO A 13 10.19 -12.90 -17.88
N THR A 14 9.54 -11.80 -17.50
CA THR A 14 8.42 -11.20 -18.23
C THR A 14 8.84 -10.19 -19.29
N SER A 15 10.09 -9.71 -19.25
CA SER A 15 10.58 -8.63 -20.13
C SER A 15 10.52 -8.98 -21.61
N ASP A 16 10.69 -10.26 -21.97
CA ASP A 16 10.62 -10.73 -23.37
C ASP A 16 9.21 -10.69 -23.98
N LYS A 17 8.17 -10.53 -23.13
CA LYS A 17 6.76 -10.57 -23.53
C LYS A 17 6.04 -9.23 -23.38
N HIS A 18 6.73 -8.19 -22.94
CA HIS A 18 6.15 -6.85 -22.88
C HIS A 18 6.46 -6.14 -24.20
N ASP A 19 5.41 -5.72 -24.90
CA ASP A 19 5.54 -4.72 -25.97
C ASP A 19 6.29 -3.49 -25.43
N ALA A 20 6.94 -2.74 -26.34
CA ALA A 20 7.64 -1.51 -25.98
C ALA A 20 6.76 -0.67 -25.03
N PRO A 21 7.32 -0.07 -23.96
CA PRO A 21 6.54 0.70 -23.01
C PRO A 21 5.68 1.69 -23.78
N VAL A 22 4.37 1.49 -23.77
CA VAL A 22 3.42 2.44 -24.33
C VAL A 22 3.81 3.77 -23.71
N GLU A 23 4.02 4.82 -24.52
CA GLU A 23 4.25 6.15 -23.98
C GLU A 23 3.13 6.43 -22.99
N HIS A 24 3.44 6.34 -21.69
CA HIS A 24 2.49 6.63 -20.64
C HIS A 24 2.30 8.13 -20.79
N GLN A 25 1.22 8.51 -21.47
CA GLN A 25 0.82 9.89 -21.64
C GLN A 25 1.00 10.55 -20.28
N LYS A 26 1.82 11.62 -20.24
CA LYS A 26 2.09 12.36 -19.00
C LYS A 26 0.76 12.50 -18.26
N PRO A 27 0.70 12.19 -16.96
CA PRO A 27 -0.55 12.29 -16.21
C PRO A 27 -1.13 13.67 -16.47
N VAL A 28 -2.27 13.69 -17.16
CA VAL A 28 -2.98 14.92 -17.45
C VAL A 28 -3.33 15.49 -16.09
N THR A 29 -2.88 16.73 -15.82
CA THR A 29 -3.29 17.49 -14.64
C THR A 29 -4.72 17.96 -14.87
N GLU A 30 -5.65 17.01 -14.93
CA GLU A 30 -7.07 17.27 -14.91
C GLU A 30 -7.47 17.37 -13.43
N GLU A 31 -8.25 18.40 -13.08
CA GLU A 31 -8.79 18.52 -11.74
C GLU A 31 -9.71 17.30 -11.51
N PRO A 32 -9.51 16.55 -10.41
CA PRO A 32 -10.33 15.38 -10.14
C PRO A 32 -11.79 15.80 -10.00
N THR A 33 -12.70 14.98 -10.54
CA THR A 33 -14.14 15.21 -10.38
C THR A 33 -14.56 14.99 -8.93
N GLU A 34 -15.62 15.68 -8.48
CA GLU A 34 -16.17 15.51 -7.11
C GLU A 34 -16.42 14.04 -6.77
N GLN A 35 -16.95 13.27 -7.72
CA GLN A 35 -17.19 11.84 -7.55
C GLN A 35 -15.88 11.04 -7.35
N ALA A 36 -14.78 11.43 -8.00
CA ALA A 36 -13.48 10.78 -7.78
C ALA A 36 -12.90 11.08 -6.39
N LEU A 37 -13.16 12.28 -5.87
CA LEU A 37 -12.78 12.66 -4.50
C LEU A 37 -13.57 11.83 -3.47
N ASP A 38 -14.89 11.72 -3.65
CA ASP A 38 -15.76 10.94 -2.76
C ASP A 38 -15.35 9.45 -2.74
N ASN A 39 -15.14 8.84 -3.91
CA ASN A 39 -14.70 7.45 -4.02
C ASN A 39 -13.34 7.24 -3.34
N GLY A 40 -12.39 8.17 -3.52
CA GLY A 40 -11.08 8.09 -2.89
C GLY A 40 -11.17 8.12 -1.36
N VAL A 41 -12.13 8.82 -0.79
CA VAL A 41 -12.39 8.82 0.66
C VAL A 41 -12.96 7.48 1.10
N GLU A 42 -13.95 6.94 0.41
CA GLU A 42 -14.56 5.65 0.73
C GLU A 42 -13.56 4.48 0.64
N GLU A 43 -12.66 4.53 -0.35
CA GLU A 43 -11.60 3.52 -0.56
C GLU A 43 -10.40 3.69 0.40
N SER A 44 -10.14 4.91 0.88
CA SER A 44 -9.00 5.21 1.75
C SER A 44 -9.22 4.88 3.23
N PHE A 45 -10.43 4.46 3.62
CA PHE A 45 -10.71 3.96 4.97
C PHE A 45 -11.08 2.48 4.98
N PRO A 46 -10.10 1.59 4.70
CA PRO A 46 -10.34 0.15 4.65
C PRO A 46 -10.65 -0.49 6.02
N ALA A 47 -10.32 0.19 7.13
CA ALA A 47 -10.80 -0.10 8.48
C ALA A 47 -10.36 1.06 9.39
N SER A 48 -11.29 1.68 10.12
CA SER A 48 -10.97 2.48 11.31
C SER A 48 -9.97 1.70 12.17
N ASP A 49 -8.90 2.33 12.65
CA ASP A 49 -7.77 1.74 13.40
C ASP A 49 -8.05 0.38 14.06
N PRO A 50 -7.13 -0.61 13.97
CA PRO A 50 -7.34 -1.91 14.60
C PRO A 50 -7.74 -1.76 16.08
N VAL A 51 -8.70 -2.58 16.53
CA VAL A 51 -9.20 -2.54 17.90
C VAL A 51 -8.05 -2.65 18.90
N SER A 52 -7.88 -1.63 19.75
CA SER A 52 -6.90 -1.64 20.83
C SER A 52 -7.38 -2.58 21.94
N VAL A 53 -6.77 -3.76 22.07
CA VAL A 53 -7.08 -4.74 23.12
C VAL A 53 -6.28 -4.45 24.39
N THR A 54 -6.96 -4.12 25.48
CA THR A 54 -6.38 -4.05 26.83
C THR A 54 -6.45 -5.41 27.50
N VAL A 55 -5.30 -6.05 27.74
CA VAL A 55 -5.23 -7.27 28.58
C VAL A 55 -5.41 -6.87 30.04
N ASP A 56 -6.58 -7.15 30.60
CA ASP A 56 -6.80 -7.07 32.04
C ASP A 56 -5.96 -8.14 32.76
N LYS A 57 -5.26 -7.72 33.81
CA LYS A 57 -4.46 -8.60 34.65
C LYS A 57 -5.37 -9.63 35.29
N VAL A 58 -5.20 -10.90 34.92
CA VAL A 58 -5.90 -12.05 35.52
C VAL A 58 -5.69 -12.00 37.03
N VAL A 59 -6.76 -11.73 37.79
CA VAL A 59 -6.75 -11.90 39.24
C VAL A 59 -6.74 -13.41 39.49
N THR A 60 -5.58 -13.93 39.85
CA THR A 60 -5.45 -15.31 40.32
C THR A 60 -6.28 -15.48 41.59
N PRO A 61 -7.18 -16.47 41.69
CA PRO A 61 -7.89 -16.73 42.94
C PRO A 61 -6.88 -17.11 44.02
N LYS A 62 -6.92 -16.41 45.15
CA LYS A 62 -6.18 -16.82 46.35
C LYS A 62 -6.69 -18.20 46.75
N LYS A 63 -5.77 -19.15 46.89
CA LYS A 63 -6.06 -20.45 47.52
C LYS A 63 -6.32 -20.19 49.00
N ASP A 64 -7.59 -20.19 49.39
CA ASP A 64 -7.97 -20.42 50.77
C ASP A 64 -8.15 -21.95 50.94
N LYS A 65 -7.16 -22.57 51.56
CA LYS A 65 -7.17 -23.89 52.24
C LYS A 65 -6.21 -23.70 53.41
N GLU A 66 -6.53 -23.95 54.67
CA GLU A 66 -7.56 -24.73 55.37
C GLU A 66 -7.66 -24.14 56.79
#